data_AF-A0A8H5NHK7-F1
#
_entry.id   AF-A0A8H5NHK7-F1
#
_cell.length_a   1.000
_cell.length_b   1.000
_cell.length_c   1.000
_cell.angle_alpha   90.00
_cell.angle_beta   90.00
_cell.angle_gamma   90.00
#
_symmetry.space_group_name_H-M   'P 1'
#
loop_
_entity.id
_entity.type
_entity.pdbx_description
1 polymer ?
#
loop_
_entity_poly.entity_id
_entity_poly.type
_entity_poly.pdbx_seq_one_letter_code
_entity_poly.pdbx_strand_id
1 'polypeptide(L)'
;MKDESIFPPKCCSQVIPMDTTNVFITEELLAEYENKREEFATEKRTYCSDRACSAFIPTRSIDDGIGRCTHCEKKTCLNCLSEAHEGTCTDDPESQRVIHLAEEMGWQRCEQCKNIIELEHGCFHMSCRCKYEFCYRCGKQWKTCGCPQWDEEQLMARRAAANAAAPAPAPAAAQRRPCRHRDYVRFNRERREASFAFHVSRDADARCESEVEVGLAL
;
A
#
# COMPACT_ATOMS: atom_id res chain seq x y z
N MET A 1 16.48 -3.53 8.15
CA MET A 1 15.09 -4.06 8.22
C MET A 1 14.09 -2.92 8.36
N LYS A 2 13.13 -2.76 7.41
CA LYS A 2 12.22 -1.59 7.37
C LYS A 2 10.73 -1.93 7.50
N ASP A 3 10.33 -3.14 7.12
CA ASP A 3 8.93 -3.55 7.10
C ASP A 3 8.59 -4.33 8.38
N GLU A 4 7.62 -3.82 9.15
CA GLU A 4 7.14 -4.42 10.40
C GLU A 4 6.29 -5.68 10.13
N SER A 5 5.63 -5.78 8.96
CA SER A 5 4.72 -6.88 8.63
C SER A 5 5.43 -8.23 8.44
N ILE A 6 6.69 -8.18 8.01
CA ILE A 6 7.56 -9.34 7.80
C ILE A 6 8.41 -9.67 9.04
N PHE A 7 8.23 -8.93 10.14
CA PHE A 7 9.00 -9.11 11.36
C PHE A 7 8.24 -9.97 12.39
N PRO A 8 8.89 -10.93 13.07
CA PRO A 8 10.25 -11.43 12.82
C PRO A 8 10.33 -12.22 11.50
N PRO A 9 11.52 -12.29 10.85
CA PRO A 9 11.71 -13.04 9.61
C PRO A 9 11.27 -14.50 9.74
N LYS A 10 10.49 -14.98 8.77
CA LYS A 10 9.94 -16.34 8.75
C LYS A 10 10.27 -17.03 7.45
N CYS A 11 10.50 -18.34 7.52
CA CYS A 11 10.55 -19.23 6.36
C CYS A 11 9.47 -20.30 6.56
N CYS A 12 8.60 -20.54 5.57
CA CYS A 12 7.53 -21.54 5.66
C CYS A 12 6.64 -21.37 6.92
N SER A 13 6.32 -20.13 7.30
CA SER A 13 5.58 -19.76 8.51
C SER A 13 6.26 -20.08 9.85
N GLN A 14 7.52 -20.54 9.84
CA GLN A 14 8.33 -20.73 11.04
C GLN A 14 9.30 -19.55 11.21
N VAL A 15 9.39 -19.03 12.43
CA VAL A 15 10.34 -17.97 12.77
C VAL A 15 11.76 -18.54 12.66
N ILE A 16 12.64 -17.81 11.98
CA ILE A 16 14.03 -18.23 11.85
C ILE A 16 14.73 -18.04 13.20
N PRO A 17 15.25 -19.11 13.82
CA PRO A 17 15.89 -19.04 15.14
C PRO A 17 17.24 -18.32 15.07
N MET A 18 17.28 -17.08 15.57
CA MET A 18 18.44 -16.19 15.47
C MET A 18 19.64 -16.64 16.32
N ASP A 19 19.39 -17.41 17.37
CA ASP A 19 20.39 -18.06 18.23
C ASP A 19 21.27 -19.06 17.46
N THR A 20 20.68 -19.79 16.50
CA THR A 20 21.41 -20.78 15.69
C THR A 20 21.96 -20.22 14.38
N THR A 21 21.35 -19.17 13.82
CA THR A 21 21.80 -18.54 12.57
C THR A 21 22.87 -17.47 12.74
N ASN A 22 23.22 -17.11 13.98
CA ASN A 22 24.22 -16.08 14.31
C ASN A 22 25.59 -16.35 13.65
N VAL A 23 25.93 -17.61 13.36
CA VAL A 23 27.19 -17.99 12.70
C VAL A 23 27.33 -17.39 11.29
N PHE A 24 26.22 -17.07 10.62
CA PHE A 24 26.21 -16.55 9.25
C PHE A 24 25.86 -15.07 9.17
N ILE A 25 25.63 -14.42 10.32
CA ILE A 25 25.13 -13.05 10.42
C ILE A 25 26.24 -12.18 11.02
N THR A 26 26.46 -11.00 10.46
CA THR A 26 27.44 -10.05 11.01
C THR A 26 26.94 -9.51 12.35
N GLU A 27 27.88 -9.15 13.24
CA GLU A 27 27.54 -8.53 14.52
C GLU A 27 26.68 -7.27 14.35
N GLU A 28 26.97 -6.46 13.33
CA GLU A 28 26.18 -5.28 12.95
C GLU A 28 24.72 -5.63 12.61
N LEU A 29 24.49 -6.68 11.81
CA LEU A 29 23.15 -7.09 11.40
C LEU A 29 22.39 -7.72 12.56
N LEU A 30 23.07 -8.42 13.46
CA LEU A 30 22.46 -8.94 14.68
C LEU A 30 22.04 -7.79 15.61
N ALA A 31 22.90 -6.80 15.82
CA ALA A 31 22.55 -5.61 16.59
C ALA A 31 21.34 -4.87 15.98
N GLU A 32 21.28 -4.73 14.64
CA GLU A 32 20.12 -4.16 13.97
C GLU A 32 18.85 -4.98 14.20
N TYR A 33 18.94 -6.32 14.12
CA TYR A 33 17.82 -7.22 14.41
C TYR A 33 17.30 -7.04 15.84
N GLU A 34 18.18 -7.00 16.83
CA GLU A 34 17.78 -6.87 18.23
C GLU A 34 17.15 -5.51 18.52
N ASN A 35 17.71 -4.44 17.98
CA ASN A 35 17.13 -3.10 18.06
C ASN A 35 15.73 -3.06 17.43
N LYS A 36 15.56 -3.68 16.25
CA LYS A 36 14.24 -3.76 15.59
C LYS A 36 13.26 -4.66 16.34
N ARG A 37 13.74 -5.76 16.94
CA ARG A 37 12.94 -6.64 17.79
C ARG A 37 12.35 -5.88 18.96
N GLU A 38 13.18 -5.11 19.66
CA GLU A 38 12.74 -4.28 20.78
C GLU A 38 11.82 -3.14 20.33
N GLU A 39 12.17 -2.44 19.25
CA GLU A 39 11.35 -1.38 18.67
C GLU A 39 9.94 -1.89 18.34
N PHE A 40 9.82 -3.02 17.64
CA PHE A 40 8.53 -3.57 17.23
C PHE A 40 7.74 -4.21 18.36
N ALA A 41 8.42 -4.71 19.39
CA ALA A 41 7.79 -5.19 20.62
C ALA A 41 7.25 -4.05 21.49
N THR A 42 7.84 -2.86 21.41
CA THR A 42 7.40 -1.68 22.18
C THR A 42 6.09 -1.12 21.63
N GLU A 43 5.09 -0.91 22.49
CA GLU A 43 3.79 -0.31 22.11
C GLU A 43 3.93 1.20 21.84
N LYS A 44 4.43 1.95 22.84
CA LYS A 44 4.65 3.40 22.73
C LYS A 44 6.11 3.68 22.35
N ARG A 45 6.40 3.61 21.06
CA ARG A 45 7.73 3.85 20.51
C ARG A 45 8.07 5.33 20.54
N THR A 46 9.28 5.63 20.97
CA THR A 46 9.86 6.98 20.94
C THR A 46 11.06 6.96 20.03
N TYR A 47 11.20 7.99 19.20
CA TYR A 47 12.33 8.14 18.28
C TYR A 47 13.10 9.41 18.62
N CYS A 48 14.38 9.44 18.25
CA CYS A 48 15.21 10.62 18.40
C CYS A 48 14.65 11.79 17.60
N SER A 49 14.56 12.96 18.24
CA SER A 49 14.11 14.22 17.65
C SER A 49 15.03 14.74 16.53
N ASP A 50 16.28 14.30 16.50
CA ASP A 50 17.19 14.62 15.41
C ASP A 50 16.81 13.86 14.15
N ARG A 51 16.35 14.60 13.13
CA ARG A 51 15.93 14.05 11.84
C ARG A 51 17.02 13.24 11.15
N ALA A 52 18.29 13.59 11.32
CA ALA A 52 19.41 12.85 10.74
C ALA A 52 19.62 11.49 11.43
N CYS A 53 19.29 11.39 12.71
CA CYS A 53 19.42 10.17 13.49
C CYS A 53 18.14 9.33 13.41
N SER A 54 17.01 9.88 13.84
CA SER A 54 15.69 9.24 13.88
C SER A 54 15.68 7.81 14.48
N ALA A 55 16.68 7.48 15.30
CA ALA A 55 16.82 6.15 15.87
C ALA A 55 15.79 5.90 16.97
N PHE A 56 15.39 4.65 17.15
CA PHE A 56 14.52 4.24 18.24
C PHE A 56 15.20 4.47 19.59
N ILE A 57 14.47 5.06 20.54
CA ILE A 57 14.91 5.26 21.91
C ILE A 57 14.30 4.15 22.78
N PRO A 58 15.11 3.22 23.32
CA PRO A 58 14.63 2.17 24.20
C PRO A 58 13.97 2.73 25.45
N THR A 59 12.95 2.06 25.97
CA THR A 59 12.23 2.49 27.19
C THR A 59 13.14 2.57 28.41
N ARG A 60 14.19 1.74 28.49
CA ARG A 60 15.25 1.80 29.50
C ARG A 60 16.07 3.10 29.49
N SER A 61 16.05 3.84 28.37
CA SER A 61 16.79 5.08 28.18
C SER A 61 15.89 6.31 28.33
N ILE A 62 14.69 6.13 28.89
CA ILE A 62 13.71 7.17 29.13
C ILE A 62 13.62 7.41 30.64
N ASP A 63 13.82 8.65 31.04
CA ASP A 63 13.78 9.08 32.44
C ASP A 63 13.00 10.39 32.54
N ASP A 64 12.04 10.46 33.47
CA ASP A 64 11.16 11.63 33.69
C ASP A 64 10.57 12.27 32.42
N GLY A 65 10.17 11.46 31.43
CA GLY A 65 9.60 11.95 30.18
C GLY A 65 10.63 12.52 29.19
N ILE A 66 11.91 12.28 29.41
CA ILE A 66 13.02 12.60 28.51
C ILE A 66 13.72 11.31 28.07
N GLY A 67 13.72 11.04 26.77
CA GLY A 67 14.42 9.93 26.16
C GLY A 67 15.83 10.32 25.74
N ARG A 68 16.86 9.58 26.15
CA ARG A 68 18.23 9.74 25.67
C ARG A 68 18.50 8.77 24.52
N CYS A 69 18.87 9.30 23.35
CA CYS A 69 19.23 8.49 22.20
C CYS A 69 20.57 7.77 22.42
N THR A 70 20.62 6.46 22.17
CA THR A 70 21.84 5.64 22.29
C THR A 70 22.81 5.82 21.12
N HIS A 71 22.36 6.40 20.00
CA HIS A 71 23.17 6.57 18.79
C HIS A 71 23.87 7.93 18.71
N CYS A 72 23.18 9.01 19.10
CA CYS A 72 23.70 10.37 18.98
C CYS A 72 23.72 11.13 20.32
N GLU A 73 23.35 10.48 21.43
CA GLU A 73 23.31 11.01 22.80
C GLU A 73 22.36 12.19 23.04
N LYS A 74 21.69 12.68 21.99
CA LYS A 74 20.69 13.74 22.09
C LYS A 74 19.51 13.30 22.93
N LYS A 75 18.91 14.27 23.63
CA LYS A 75 17.76 14.07 24.49
C LYS A 75 16.49 14.55 23.78
N THR A 76 15.43 13.78 23.87
CA THR A 76 14.14 14.04 23.23
C THR A 76 13.05 14.09 24.29
N CYS A 77 12.24 15.14 24.28
CA CYS A 77 11.08 15.24 25.16
C CYS A 77 9.96 14.33 24.64
N LEU A 78 9.41 13.44 25.49
CA LEU A 78 8.34 12.53 25.08
C LEU A 78 6.98 13.22 24.89
N ASN A 79 6.81 14.43 25.43
CA ASN A 79 5.54 15.15 25.35
C ASN A 79 5.37 15.84 23.99
N CYS A 80 6.41 16.53 23.51
CA CYS A 80 6.39 17.24 22.23
C CYS A 80 7.16 16.52 21.11
N LEU A 81 7.94 15.47 21.44
CA LEU A 81 8.81 14.73 20.52
C LEU A 81 9.94 15.57 19.88
N SER A 82 10.19 16.77 20.43
CA SER A 82 11.29 17.67 20.05
C SER A 82 12.52 17.46 20.94
N GLU A 83 13.59 18.20 20.66
CA GLU A 83 14.77 18.25 21.54
C GLU A 83 14.35 18.59 22.98
N ALA A 84 14.98 17.92 23.95
CA ALA A 84 14.65 18.11 25.36
C ALA A 84 14.87 19.57 25.76
N HIS A 85 13.88 20.13 26.45
CA HIS A 85 13.85 21.52 26.86
C HIS A 85 13.39 21.62 28.31
N GLU A 86 13.75 22.71 28.97
CA GLU A 86 13.22 23.06 30.29
C GLU A 86 11.92 23.84 30.16
N GLY A 87 10.99 23.67 31.10
CA GLY A 87 9.68 24.31 31.08
C GLY A 87 8.60 23.56 30.31
N THR A 88 7.42 24.18 30.19
CA THR A 88 6.29 23.62 29.43
C THR A 88 6.69 23.45 27.97
N CYS A 89 6.28 22.34 27.34
CA CYS A 89 6.40 22.17 25.89
C CYS A 89 5.75 23.35 25.19
N THR A 90 6.57 24.33 24.80
CA THR A 90 6.11 25.49 24.05
C THR A 90 5.76 24.99 22.67
N ASP A 91 4.55 25.32 22.22
CA ASP A 91 4.06 25.01 20.90
C ASP A 91 5.01 25.55 19.84
N ASP A 92 5.77 24.66 19.19
CA ASP A 92 6.60 25.02 18.06
C ASP A 92 5.68 25.60 16.94
N PRO A 93 5.90 26.84 16.49
CA PRO A 93 5.04 27.49 15.50
C PRO A 93 4.96 26.73 14.18
N GLU A 94 6.00 25.98 13.81
CA GLU A 94 5.99 25.14 12.60
C GLU A 94 5.09 23.91 12.80
N SER A 95 5.22 23.23 13.93
CA SER A 95 4.34 22.12 14.32
C SER A 95 2.88 22.56 14.41
N GLN A 96 2.60 23.77 14.91
CA GLN A 96 1.25 24.35 14.94
C GLN A 96 0.68 24.58 13.53
N ARG A 97 1.50 25.02 12.57
CA ARG A 97 1.04 25.16 11.17
C ARG A 97 0.60 23.82 10.57
N VAL A 98 1.33 22.74 10.85
CA VAL A 98 0.95 21.39 10.38
C VAL A 98 -0.31 20.89 11.08
N ILE A 99 -0.46 21.18 12.38
CA ILE A 99 -1.68 20.83 13.14
C ILE A 99 -2.89 21.59 12.60
N HIS A 100 -2.76 22.89 12.36
CA HIS A 100 -3.83 23.70 11.76
C HIS A 100 -4.20 23.23 10.36
N LEU A 101 -3.22 22.93 9.50
CA LEU A 101 -3.49 22.35 8.19
C LEU A 101 -4.21 21.00 8.30
N ALA A 102 -3.81 20.16 9.26
CA ALA A 102 -4.48 18.89 9.52
C ALA A 102 -5.95 19.11 9.95
N GLU A 103 -6.22 20.09 10.81
CA GLU A 103 -7.59 20.44 11.23
C GLU A 103 -8.42 20.97 10.04
N GLU A 104 -7.85 21.84 9.20
CA GLU A 104 -8.50 22.38 8.00
C GLU A 104 -8.84 21.28 6.97
N MET A 105 -7.93 20.32 6.79
CA MET A 105 -8.11 19.19 5.88
C MET A 105 -8.93 18.04 6.49
N GLY A 106 -9.29 18.11 7.78
CA GLY A 106 -9.98 17.03 8.48
C GLY A 106 -9.13 15.78 8.69
N TRP A 107 -7.80 15.92 8.73
CA TRP A 107 -6.88 14.86 9.08
C TRP A 107 -6.93 14.55 10.58
N GLN A 108 -6.93 13.26 10.92
CA GLN A 108 -7.11 12.84 12.32
C GLN A 108 -5.78 12.56 13.01
N ARG A 109 -5.66 12.96 14.27
CA ARG A 109 -4.48 12.68 15.12
C ARG A 109 -4.71 11.45 15.98
N CYS A 110 -3.76 10.53 15.97
CA CYS A 110 -3.77 9.39 16.88
C CYS A 110 -3.65 9.87 18.34
N GLU A 111 -4.57 9.46 19.21
CA GLU A 111 -4.55 9.87 20.61
C GLU A 111 -3.30 9.40 21.36
N GLN A 112 -2.76 8.23 20.99
CA GLN A 112 -1.63 7.58 21.66
C GLN A 112 -0.26 8.14 21.25
N CYS A 113 -0.01 8.27 19.94
CA CYS A 113 1.31 8.66 19.42
C CYS A 113 1.32 10.03 18.70
N LYS A 114 0.18 10.72 18.64
CA LYS A 114 0.02 12.06 18.04
C LYS A 114 0.33 12.18 16.55
N ASN A 115 0.64 11.08 15.87
CA ASN A 115 0.77 11.03 14.40
C ASN A 115 -0.52 11.49 13.73
N ILE A 116 -0.37 12.33 12.72
CA ILE A 116 -1.45 12.78 11.83
C ILE A 116 -1.65 11.73 10.75
N ILE A 117 -2.90 11.37 10.50
CA ILE A 117 -3.31 10.37 9.53
C ILE A 117 -4.35 11.02 8.63
N GLU A 118 -4.14 10.89 7.32
CA GLU A 118 -5.11 11.26 6.29
C GLU A 118 -5.95 10.03 5.90
N LEU A 119 -7.25 10.24 5.73
CA LEU A 119 -8.19 9.27 5.16
C LEU A 119 -8.75 9.88 3.88
N GLU A 120 -8.34 9.34 2.74
CA GLU A 120 -8.87 9.77 1.45
C GLU A 120 -10.28 9.20 1.20
N HIS A 121 -10.53 7.95 1.61
CA HIS A 121 -11.80 7.25 1.43
C HIS A 121 -11.85 5.97 2.27
N GLY A 122 -13.04 5.47 2.59
CA GLY A 122 -13.24 4.14 3.15
C GLY A 122 -13.97 4.11 4.49
N CYS A 123 -13.68 3.06 5.27
CA CYS A 123 -14.21 2.89 6.62
C CYS A 123 -13.51 3.84 7.59
N PHE A 124 -14.23 4.34 8.59
CA PHE A 124 -13.68 5.13 9.69
C PHE A 124 -12.91 4.29 10.71
N HIS A 125 -12.79 2.98 10.55
CA HIS A 125 -11.88 2.15 11.33
C HIS A 125 -10.45 2.41 10.86
N MET A 126 -9.64 3.00 11.72
CA MET A 126 -8.24 3.29 11.44
C MET A 126 -7.34 2.54 12.42
N SER A 127 -6.27 1.92 11.91
CA SER A 127 -5.22 1.29 12.70
C SER A 127 -3.94 2.12 12.56
N CYS A 128 -3.51 2.76 13.64
CA CYS A 128 -2.28 3.55 13.64
C CYS A 128 -1.04 2.64 13.60
N ARG A 129 0.11 3.19 13.18
CA ARG A 129 1.42 2.51 13.26
C ARG A 129 1.83 2.12 14.69
N CYS A 130 1.26 2.75 15.71
CA CYS A 130 1.42 2.35 17.11
C CYS A 130 0.44 1.25 17.56
N LYS A 131 -0.27 0.61 16.62
CA LYS A 131 -1.28 -0.44 16.83
C LYS A 131 -2.57 0.02 17.52
N TYR A 132 -2.68 1.29 17.88
CA TYR A 132 -3.94 1.86 18.38
C TYR A 132 -4.98 1.90 17.28
N GLU A 133 -6.13 1.27 17.53
CA GLU A 133 -7.29 1.31 16.65
C GLU A 133 -8.29 2.36 17.12
N PHE A 134 -8.68 3.26 16.22
CA PHE A 134 -9.54 4.38 16.56
C PHE A 134 -10.54 4.69 15.45
N CYS A 135 -11.60 5.42 15.81
CA CYS A 135 -12.57 5.94 14.87
C CYS A 135 -12.05 7.25 14.26
N TYR A 136 -11.81 7.26 12.95
CA TYR A 136 -11.29 8.42 12.24
C TYR A 136 -12.18 9.67 12.40
N ARG A 137 -13.51 9.47 12.49
CA ARG A 137 -14.48 10.57 12.65
C ARG A 137 -14.40 11.28 14.01
N CYS A 138 -14.04 10.57 15.09
CA CYS A 138 -14.10 11.14 16.45
C CYS A 138 -12.82 10.98 17.29
N GLY A 139 -11.79 10.31 16.78
CA GLY A 139 -10.51 10.09 17.46
C GLY A 139 -10.52 9.01 18.56
N LYS A 140 -11.70 8.66 19.09
CA LYS A 140 -11.85 7.69 20.18
C LYS A 140 -11.49 6.26 19.76
N GLN A 141 -11.15 5.43 20.75
CA GLN A 141 -10.88 4.00 20.57
C GLN A 141 -11.99 3.31 19.76
N TRP A 142 -11.60 2.44 18.83
CA TRP A 142 -12.54 1.76 17.95
C TRP A 142 -13.63 1.01 18.73
N LYS A 143 -14.87 1.06 18.24
CA LYS A 143 -16.08 0.51 18.88
C LYS A 143 -16.49 1.11 20.23
N THR A 144 -15.84 2.18 20.69
CA THR A 144 -16.29 2.93 21.88
C THR A 144 -17.23 4.10 21.56
N CYS A 145 -17.44 4.40 20.27
CA CYS A 145 -18.30 5.47 19.78
C CYS A 145 -19.47 4.94 18.94
N GLY A 146 -20.57 5.69 18.90
CA GLY A 146 -21.71 5.43 18.01
C GLY A 146 -21.61 6.08 16.63
N CYS A 147 -20.40 6.38 16.16
CA CYS A 147 -20.20 6.95 14.82
C CYS A 147 -20.60 5.94 13.73
N PRO A 148 -21.08 6.39 12.56
CA PRO A 148 -21.26 5.49 11.42
C PRO A 148 -19.91 4.88 11.04
N GLN A 149 -19.96 3.75 10.33
CA GLN A 149 -18.75 3.01 9.97
C GLN A 149 -18.06 3.60 8.73
N TRP A 150 -18.78 4.28 7.84
CA TRP A 150 -18.24 4.93 6.64
C TRP A 150 -19.13 6.12 6.22
N ASP A 151 -18.61 6.93 5.31
CA ASP A 151 -19.36 7.96 4.60
C ASP A 151 -19.80 7.42 3.23
N GLU A 152 -21.11 7.34 3.01
CA GLU A 152 -21.67 6.76 1.79
C GLU A 152 -21.42 7.64 0.57
N GLU A 153 -21.41 8.97 0.74
CA GLU A 153 -21.15 9.92 -0.34
C GLU A 153 -19.69 9.84 -0.81
N GLN A 154 -18.74 9.75 0.12
CA GLN A 154 -17.32 9.55 -0.23
C GLN A 154 -17.08 8.24 -0.99
N LEU A 155 -17.73 7.15 -0.58
CA LEU A 155 -17.62 5.86 -1.26
C LEU A 155 -18.18 5.93 -2.69
N MET A 156 -19.32 6.60 -2.87
CA MET A 156 -19.92 6.79 -4.20
C MET A 156 -19.07 7.70 -5.09
N ALA A 157 -18.53 8.79 -4.54
CA ALA A 157 -17.63 9.71 -5.25
C ALA A 157 -16.37 8.98 -5.75
N ARG A 158 -15.75 8.14 -4.92
CA ARG A 158 -14.63 7.29 -5.33
C ARG A 158 -15.00 6.32 -6.45
N ARG A 159 -16.17 5.67 -6.36
CA ARG A 159 -16.65 4.77 -7.43
C ARG A 159 -16.85 5.52 -8.74
N ALA A 160 -17.43 6.72 -8.70
CA ALA A 160 -17.60 7.56 -9.87
C ALA A 160 -16.26 7.99 -10.47
N ALA A 161 -15.30 8.41 -9.64
CA ALA A 161 -13.95 8.76 -10.07
C ALA A 161 -13.21 7.57 -10.71
N ALA A 162 -13.30 6.38 -10.11
CA ALA A 162 -12.74 5.15 -10.66
C ALA A 162 -13.35 4.77 -12.01
N ASN A 163 -14.67 4.92 -12.17
CA ASN A 163 -15.36 4.69 -13.43
C ASN A 163 -14.96 5.72 -14.50
N ALA A 164 -14.78 6.99 -14.14
CA ALA A 164 -14.35 8.04 -15.06
C ALA A 164 -12.89 7.89 -15.51
N ALA A 165 -12.03 7.36 -14.64
CA ALA A 165 -10.63 7.06 -14.93
C ALA A 165 -10.43 5.70 -15.64
N ALA A 166 -11.48 4.85 -15.70
CA ALA A 166 -11.39 3.57 -16.37
C ALA A 166 -11.12 3.80 -17.86
N PRO A 167 -10.07 3.17 -18.44
CA PRO A 167 -9.85 3.25 -19.87
C PRO A 167 -11.09 2.67 -20.57
N ALA A 168 -11.51 3.33 -21.66
CA ALA A 168 -12.60 2.82 -22.48
C ALA A 168 -12.34 1.33 -22.77
N PRO A 169 -13.36 0.45 -22.64
CA PRO A 169 -13.17 -0.96 -22.93
C PRO A 169 -12.57 -1.05 -24.33
N ALA A 170 -11.40 -1.68 -24.44
CA ALA A 170 -10.76 -1.89 -25.73
C ALA A 170 -11.83 -2.51 -26.66
N PRO A 171 -11.97 -2.03 -27.91
CA PRO A 171 -12.94 -2.60 -28.83
C PRO A 171 -12.69 -4.11 -28.83
N ALA A 172 -13.73 -4.88 -28.51
CA ALA A 172 -13.62 -6.33 -28.48
C ALA A 172 -12.98 -6.75 -29.79
N ALA A 173 -11.76 -7.27 -29.73
CA ALA A 173 -11.08 -7.75 -30.92
C ALA A 173 -12.01 -8.81 -31.49
N ALA A 174 -12.68 -8.48 -32.61
CA ALA A 174 -13.54 -9.41 -33.31
C ALA A 174 -12.64 -10.59 -33.65
N GLN A 175 -12.76 -11.67 -32.87
CA GLN A 175 -12.02 -12.88 -33.12
C GLN A 175 -12.50 -13.34 -34.49
N ARG A 176 -11.67 -13.11 -35.51
CA ARG A 176 -11.90 -13.67 -36.83
C ARG A 176 -11.91 -15.18 -36.63
N ARG A 177 -13.10 -15.76 -36.57
CA ARG A 177 -13.27 -17.21 -36.56
C ARG A 177 -12.55 -17.73 -37.80
N PRO A 178 -11.50 -18.54 -37.65
CA PRO A 178 -10.86 -19.13 -38.83
C PRO A 178 -11.90 -20.01 -39.50
N CYS A 179 -12.19 -19.72 -40.77
CA CYS A 179 -12.96 -20.61 -41.62
C CYS A 179 -12.23 -21.96 -41.67
N ARG A 180 -12.90 -23.03 -41.22
CA ARG A 180 -12.37 -24.42 -41.29
C ARG A 180 -12.47 -24.95 -42.72
N HIS A 181 -11.81 -24.32 -43.68
CA HIS A 181 -11.49 -24.99 -44.94
C HIS A 181 -10.14 -25.69 -44.75
N ARG A 182 -10.21 -27.03 -44.72
CA ARG A 182 -9.11 -27.95 -44.42
C ARG A 182 -7.98 -27.93 -45.45
N ASP A 183 -8.18 -27.29 -46.62
CA ASP A 183 -7.27 -27.45 -47.76
C ASP A 183 -6.92 -26.15 -48.52
N TYR A 184 -6.88 -24.98 -47.87
CA TYR A 184 -6.39 -23.77 -48.56
C TYR A 184 -4.89 -23.51 -48.30
N VAL A 185 -4.05 -24.04 -49.18
CA VAL A 185 -2.62 -23.71 -49.22
C VAL A 185 -2.48 -22.30 -49.82
N ARG A 186 -1.93 -21.37 -49.04
CA ARG A 186 -1.60 -20.01 -49.49
C ARG A 186 -0.62 -20.11 -50.68
N PHE A 187 -1.08 -19.78 -51.89
CA PHE A 187 -0.27 -19.85 -53.11
C PHE A 187 0.92 -18.87 -52.99
N ASN A 188 2.12 -19.39 -52.74
CA ASN A 188 3.36 -18.61 -52.70
C ASN A 188 3.75 -18.21 -54.14
N ARG A 189 3.92 -16.91 -54.38
CA ARG A 189 4.16 -16.31 -55.71
C ARG A 189 5.62 -16.44 -56.21
N GLU A 190 6.39 -17.37 -55.67
CA GLU A 190 7.80 -17.55 -56.00
C GLU A 190 8.03 -18.96 -56.57
N ARG A 191 7.63 -19.14 -57.84
CA ARG A 191 8.21 -20.10 -58.80
C ARG A 191 7.59 -19.85 -60.16
N ARG A 192 8.34 -19.17 -61.03
CA ARG A 192 8.10 -19.22 -62.49
C ARG A 192 8.72 -20.51 -63.03
N GLU A 193 8.16 -20.96 -64.15
CA GLU A 193 8.63 -22.01 -65.08
C GLU A 193 8.11 -23.43 -64.84
N ALA A 194 6.92 -23.73 -65.37
CA ALA A 194 6.73 -24.72 -66.44
C ALA A 194 5.24 -24.82 -66.81
N SER A 195 5.01 -24.91 -68.12
CA SER A 195 3.72 -25.01 -68.80
C SER A 195 2.80 -26.12 -68.27
N PHE A 196 1.60 -25.77 -67.81
CA PHE A 196 0.37 -26.53 -68.10
C PHE A 196 -0.86 -25.67 -67.79
N ALA A 197 -1.64 -25.37 -68.82
CA ALA A 197 -2.91 -24.66 -68.69
C ALA A 197 -3.93 -25.55 -67.98
N PHE A 198 -4.52 -25.07 -66.88
CA PHE A 198 -5.81 -25.59 -66.41
C PHE A 198 -6.66 -24.45 -65.84
N HIS A 199 -7.94 -24.48 -66.20
CA HIS A 199 -8.98 -23.47 -66.01
C HIS A 199 -9.00 -22.79 -64.64
N VAL A 200 -9.04 -21.45 -64.62
CA VAL A 200 -9.54 -20.68 -63.47
C VAL A 200 -11.04 -20.50 -63.67
N SER A 201 -11.84 -21.33 -63.02
CA SER A 201 -13.26 -21.06 -62.84
C SER A 201 -13.41 -19.94 -61.81
N ARG A 202 -13.72 -18.72 -62.28
CA ARG A 202 -14.37 -17.69 -61.46
C ARG A 202 -15.74 -18.26 -61.12
N ASP A 203 -15.95 -18.72 -59.89
CA ASP A 203 -17.26 -18.81 -59.24
C ASP A 203 -17.11 -19.41 -57.84
N ALA A 204 -17.19 -18.55 -56.81
CA ALA A 204 -17.84 -18.82 -55.52
C ALA A 204 -17.59 -17.66 -54.53
N ASP A 205 -17.89 -16.42 -54.96
CA ASP A 205 -18.36 -15.39 -54.05
C ASP A 205 -19.80 -15.78 -53.65
N ALA A 206 -19.99 -16.60 -52.60
CA ALA A 206 -21.32 -16.80 -52.02
C ALA A 206 -21.29 -17.37 -50.60
N ARG A 207 -21.83 -16.57 -49.68
CA ARG A 207 -22.44 -16.93 -48.38
C ARG A 207 -21.50 -17.24 -47.22
N CYS A 208 -21.12 -16.18 -46.53
CA CYS A 208 -21.06 -16.20 -45.07
C CYS A 208 -21.98 -15.07 -44.57
N GLU A 209 -23.29 -15.29 -44.69
CA GLU A 209 -24.29 -14.44 -44.04
C GLU A 209 -24.39 -14.80 -42.56
N SER A 210 -24.56 -13.74 -41.79
CA SER A 210 -24.70 -13.67 -40.35
C SER A 210 -25.81 -14.53 -39.77
N GLU A 211 -25.52 -15.28 -38.71
CA GLU A 211 -26.51 -15.60 -37.68
C GLU A 211 -25.98 -15.10 -36.33
N VAL A 212 -26.47 -13.91 -35.95
CA VAL A 212 -26.48 -13.43 -34.57
C VAL A 212 -27.75 -14.02 -33.97
N GLU A 213 -27.65 -15.17 -33.32
CA GLU A 213 -28.73 -15.64 -32.47
C GLU A 213 -28.69 -14.88 -31.15
N VAL A 214 -29.66 -13.99 -30.98
CA VAL A 214 -29.99 -13.34 -29.72
C VAL A 214 -30.70 -14.38 -28.84
N GLY A 215 -29.92 -15.14 -28.08
CA GLY A 215 -30.44 -16.13 -27.13
C GLY A 215 -30.85 -15.46 -25.81
N LEU A 216 -32.12 -15.08 -25.72
CA LEU A 216 -32.83 -14.81 -24.47
C LEU A 216 -32.88 -16.12 -23.65
N ALA A 217 -32.42 -16.13 -22.40
CA ALA A 217 -32.71 -17.22 -21.46
C ALA A 217 -32.74 -16.70 -20.02
N LEU A 218 -33.98 -16.51 -19.55
CA LEU A 218 -34.55 -16.65 -18.19
C LEU A 218 -33.81 -16.05 -16.99
#